data_AF-A0A963TIK7-F1
#
_entry.id   AF-A0A963TIK7-F1
#
_cell.length_a   1.000
_cell.length_b   1.000
_cell.length_c   1.000
_cell.angle_alpha   90.00
_cell.angle_beta   90.00
_cell.angle_gamma   90.00
#
_symmetry.space_group_name_H-M   'P 1'
#
loop_
_entity.id
_entity.type
_entity.pdbx_description
1 polymer ?
#
loop_
_entity_poly.entity_id
_entity_poly.type
_entity_poly.pdbx_seq_one_letter_code
_entity_poly.pdbx_strand_id
1 'polypeptide(L)'
;MAPAALPTLARLGFAGVLLVYFWNSARTKLGDGPFGFLFPSDGAYIQIFPKAVEAAGYDVGQLGLVHYAVVLAGTLAEFILPALLISGLFTRLAALGMLGFITVQSLTDIYGHGVGGEALGRWFDVAPDALILDQRALWALLLTVLVFLGAGPLSIDRLVSGRRG
;
A
#
# COMPACT_ATOMS: atom_id res chain seq x y z
N MET A 1 12.05 -9.25 -26.81
CA MET A 1 10.98 -8.28 -26.46
C MET A 1 10.19 -8.68 -25.21
N ALA A 2 9.81 -9.96 -25.03
CA ALA A 2 9.01 -10.42 -23.88
C ALA A 2 9.51 -10.01 -22.47
N PRO A 3 10.83 -10.03 -22.14
CA PRO A 3 11.29 -9.65 -20.79
C PRO A 3 11.10 -8.17 -20.46
N ALA A 4 11.12 -7.30 -21.48
CA ALA A 4 11.04 -5.85 -21.29
C ALA A 4 9.60 -5.36 -21.05
N ALA A 5 8.58 -6.11 -21.49
CA ALA A 5 7.19 -5.73 -21.31
C ALA A 5 6.66 -6.02 -19.90
N LEU A 6 7.21 -7.04 -19.22
CA LEU A 6 6.76 -7.50 -17.91
C LEU A 6 6.63 -6.39 -16.85
N PRO A 7 7.58 -5.46 -16.69
CA PRO A 7 7.44 -4.42 -15.66
C PRO A 7 6.36 -3.40 -16.01
N THR A 8 6.18 -3.09 -17.29
CA THR A 8 5.07 -2.23 -17.74
C THR A 8 3.73 -2.92 -17.48
N LEU A 9 3.61 -4.21 -17.78
CA LEU A 9 2.40 -5.00 -17.52
C LEU A 9 2.13 -5.14 -16.02
N ALA A 10 3.16 -5.33 -15.19
CA ALA A 10 3.00 -5.39 -13.74
C ALA A 10 2.50 -4.05 -13.17
N ARG A 11 3.01 -2.91 -13.65
CA ARG A 11 2.48 -1.58 -13.29
C ARG A 11 1.05 -1.37 -13.78
N LEU A 12 0.73 -1.84 -14.98
CA LEU A 12 -0.64 -1.77 -15.51
C LEU A 12 -1.60 -2.63 -14.67
N GLY A 13 -1.20 -3.84 -14.29
CA GLY A 13 -1.97 -4.71 -13.40
C GLY A 13 -2.16 -4.09 -12.02
N PHE A 14 -1.10 -3.52 -11.45
CA PHE A 14 -1.19 -2.74 -10.21
C PHE A 14 -2.18 -1.57 -10.35
N ALA A 15 -2.10 -0.80 -11.44
CA ALA A 15 -3.01 0.31 -11.68
C ALA A 15 -4.48 -0.16 -11.79
N GLY A 16 -4.72 -1.24 -12.53
CA GLY A 16 -6.06 -1.76 -12.78
C GLY A 16 -6.72 -2.39 -11.55
N VAL A 17 -5.94 -2.96 -10.63
CA VAL A 17 -6.47 -3.69 -9.47
C VAL A 17 -6.35 -2.89 -8.16
N LEU A 18 -5.26 -2.14 -7.98
CA LEU A 18 -4.88 -1.60 -6.66
C LEU A 18 -4.91 -0.09 -6.54
N LEU A 19 -4.81 0.67 -7.65
CA LEU A 19 -4.77 2.13 -7.56
C LEU A 19 -6.01 2.70 -6.86
N VAL A 20 -7.20 2.33 -7.35
CA VAL A 20 -8.47 2.84 -6.82
C VAL A 20 -8.67 2.37 -5.38
N TYR A 21 -8.28 1.13 -5.07
CA TYR A 21 -8.32 0.60 -3.71
C TYR A 21 -7.48 1.44 -2.74
N PHE A 22 -6.19 1.63 -3.02
CA PHE A 22 -5.30 2.38 -2.11
C PHE A 22 -5.69 3.85 -2.02
N TRP A 23 -6.01 4.51 -3.13
CA TRP A 23 -6.40 5.92 -3.07
C TRP A 23 -7.74 6.16 -2.38
N ASN A 24 -8.72 5.26 -2.53
CA ASN A 24 -9.96 5.37 -1.76
C ASN A 24 -9.71 5.12 -0.27
N SER A 25 -8.93 4.08 0.06
CA SER A 25 -8.53 3.78 1.44
C SER A 25 -7.79 4.95 2.09
N ALA A 26 -6.83 5.56 1.39
CA ALA A 26 -6.06 6.69 1.89
C ALA A 26 -6.92 7.96 2.06
N ARG A 27 -7.91 8.20 1.19
CA ARG A 27 -8.86 9.32 1.33
C ARG A 27 -9.68 9.24 2.61
N THR A 28 -10.01 8.04 3.08
CA THR A 28 -10.74 7.89 4.36
C THR A 28 -9.91 8.29 5.58
N LYS A 29 -8.58 8.40 5.42
CA LYS A 29 -7.64 8.72 6.50
C LYS A 29 -7.27 10.21 6.57
N LEU A 30 -7.66 11.01 5.58
CA LEU A 30 -7.44 12.45 5.60
C LEU A 30 -8.37 13.12 6.61
N GLY A 31 -7.87 14.11 7.34
CA GLY A 31 -8.72 15.00 8.12
C GLY A 31 -9.36 16.08 7.25
N ASP A 32 -10.04 17.00 7.93
CA ASP A 32 -10.79 18.06 7.26
C ASP A 32 -9.92 19.24 6.79
N GLY A 33 -10.44 19.95 5.79
CA GLY A 33 -9.85 21.19 5.28
C GLY A 33 -8.64 21.01 4.36
N PRO A 34 -8.08 22.12 3.86
CA PRO A 34 -7.01 22.11 2.84
C PRO A 34 -5.69 21.50 3.33
N PHE A 35 -5.48 21.44 4.64
CA PHE A 35 -4.31 20.83 5.27
C PHE A 35 -4.61 19.48 5.93
N GLY A 36 -5.77 18.89 5.65
CA GLY A 36 -6.20 17.61 6.24
C GLY A 36 -5.23 16.44 6.00
N PHE A 37 -4.34 16.53 5.02
CA PHE A 37 -3.26 15.56 4.80
C PHE A 37 -2.16 15.58 5.87
N LEU A 38 -2.08 16.62 6.71
CA LEU A 38 -1.17 16.72 7.86
C LEU A 38 -1.85 16.36 9.19
N PHE A 39 -3.16 16.23 9.17
CA PHE A 39 -4.00 15.96 10.34
C PHE A 39 -4.87 14.75 10.03
N PRO A 40 -4.35 13.51 10.19
CA PRO A 40 -5.13 12.31 9.92
C PRO A 40 -6.42 12.27 10.74
N SER A 41 -7.48 11.71 10.17
CA SER A 41 -8.76 11.55 10.85
C SER A 41 -8.68 10.54 11.99
N ASP A 42 -9.61 10.59 12.94
CA ASP A 42 -9.72 9.57 14.01
C ASP A 42 -9.85 8.16 13.42
N GLY A 43 -10.56 8.03 12.30
CA GLY A 43 -10.66 6.80 11.52
C GLY A 43 -9.32 6.27 11.03
N ALA A 44 -8.35 7.13 10.75
CA ALA A 44 -6.99 6.72 10.38
C ALA A 44 -6.27 6.04 11.55
N TYR A 45 -6.40 6.59 12.77
CA TYR A 45 -5.84 5.98 13.97
C TYR A 45 -6.51 4.65 14.29
N ILE A 46 -7.83 4.56 14.13
CA ILE A 46 -8.57 3.30 14.32
C ILE A 46 -8.09 2.25 13.32
N GLN A 47 -7.88 2.62 12.05
CA GLN A 47 -7.43 1.67 11.02
C GLN A 47 -5.98 1.20 11.23
N ILE A 48 -5.07 2.08 11.67
CA ILE A 48 -3.64 1.78 11.77
C ILE A 48 -3.26 1.22 13.16
N PHE A 49 -3.91 1.68 14.22
CA PHE A 49 -3.66 1.28 15.61
C PHE A 49 -4.94 0.88 16.37
N PRO A 50 -5.74 -0.07 15.86
CA PRO A 50 -7.06 -0.40 16.43
C PRO A 50 -7.00 -0.71 17.93
N LYS A 51 -6.05 -1.56 18.34
CA LYS A 51 -5.87 -1.94 19.76
C LYS A 51 -5.41 -0.80 20.66
N ALA A 52 -4.59 0.12 20.15
CA ALA A 52 -4.15 1.26 20.95
C ALA A 52 -5.29 2.25 21.15
N VAL A 53 -6.09 2.48 20.11
CA VAL A 53 -7.30 3.32 20.19
C VAL A 53 -8.33 2.70 21.13
N GLU A 54 -8.56 1.38 21.04
CA GLU A 54 -9.44 0.66 21.96
C GLU A 54 -8.97 0.77 23.42
N ALA A 55 -7.67 0.57 23.67
CA ALA A 55 -7.09 0.71 25.01
C ALA A 55 -7.18 2.14 25.56
N ALA A 56 -7.20 3.14 24.68
CA ALA A 56 -7.43 4.54 25.03
C ALA A 56 -8.92 4.91 25.16
N GLY A 57 -9.84 3.93 25.10
CA GLY A 57 -11.28 4.19 25.19
C GLY A 57 -11.83 4.98 24.00
N TYR A 58 -11.21 4.83 22.82
CA TYR A 58 -11.52 5.55 21.58
C TYR A 58 -11.23 7.06 21.61
N ASP A 59 -10.53 7.56 22.64
CA ASP A 59 -10.00 8.92 22.66
C ASP A 59 -8.62 8.95 21.99
N VAL A 60 -8.58 9.25 20.68
CA VAL A 60 -7.33 9.40 19.91
C VAL A 60 -6.44 10.53 20.44
N GLY A 61 -6.99 11.49 21.18
CA GLY A 61 -6.23 12.56 21.83
C GLY A 61 -5.26 12.05 22.91
N GLN A 62 -5.47 10.84 23.44
CA GLN A 62 -4.54 10.19 24.38
C GLN A 62 -3.32 9.57 23.68
N LEU A 63 -3.32 9.47 22.35
CA LEU A 63 -2.21 8.88 21.61
C LEU A 63 -1.07 9.88 21.42
N GLY A 64 0.15 9.43 21.73
CA GLY A 64 1.34 10.28 21.64
C GLY A 64 1.87 10.52 20.22
N LEU A 65 2.93 11.33 20.13
CA LEU A 65 3.57 11.77 18.89
C LEU A 65 4.00 10.62 17.95
N VAL A 66 4.40 9.47 18.49
CA VAL A 66 4.80 8.32 17.67
C VAL A 66 3.63 7.77 16.87
N HIS A 67 2.43 7.69 17.46
CA HIS A 67 1.22 7.24 16.76
C HIS A 67 0.88 8.22 15.65
N TYR A 68 0.90 9.54 15.96
CA TYR A 68 0.70 10.58 14.96
C TYR A 68 1.67 10.43 13.77
N ALA A 69 2.97 10.30 14.04
CA ALA A 69 3.97 10.22 12.97
C ALA A 69 3.78 8.98 12.08
N VAL A 70 3.45 7.83 12.68
CA VAL A 70 3.21 6.59 11.93
C VAL A 70 1.90 6.67 11.14
N VAL A 71 0.82 7.18 11.71
CA VAL A 71 -0.47 7.33 11.01
C VAL A 71 -0.33 8.30 9.84
N LEU A 72 0.36 9.42 10.06
CA LEU A 72 0.65 10.39 9.00
C LEU A 72 1.50 9.75 7.90
N ALA A 73 2.63 9.12 8.26
CA ALA A 73 3.51 8.49 7.29
C ALA A 73 2.81 7.38 6.50
N GLY A 74 2.02 6.54 7.17
CA GLY A 74 1.21 5.50 6.54
C GLY A 74 0.19 6.08 5.56
N THR A 75 -0.56 7.09 5.97
CA THR A 75 -1.56 7.76 5.11
C THR A 75 -0.91 8.38 3.87
N LEU A 76 0.20 9.08 4.03
CA LEU A 76 0.93 9.67 2.91
C LEU A 76 1.54 8.59 1.99
N ALA A 77 2.12 7.54 2.56
CA ALA A 77 2.67 6.42 1.79
C ALA A 77 1.60 5.74 0.93
N GLU A 78 0.37 5.60 1.45
CA GLU A 78 -0.76 4.99 0.75
C GLU A 78 -1.20 5.79 -0.50
N PHE A 79 -0.90 7.09 -0.56
CA PHE A 79 -1.06 7.91 -1.77
C PHE A 79 0.17 7.88 -2.67
N ILE A 80 1.34 8.10 -2.08
CA ILE A 80 2.58 8.39 -2.79
C ILE A 80 3.14 7.13 -3.46
N LEU A 81 3.16 5.99 -2.76
CA LEU A 81 3.74 4.76 -3.30
C LEU A 81 3.00 4.27 -4.57
N PRO A 82 1.65 4.23 -4.61
CA PRO A 82 0.94 3.95 -5.86
C PRO A 82 1.27 4.91 -7.00
N ALA A 83 1.37 6.22 -6.71
CA ALA A 83 1.68 7.23 -7.73
C ALA A 83 3.10 7.06 -8.32
N LEU A 84 4.09 6.81 -7.46
CA LEU A 84 5.46 6.52 -7.88
C LEU A 84 5.54 5.24 -8.72
N LEU A 85 4.84 4.19 -8.29
CA LEU A 85 4.80 2.93 -9.02
C LEU A 85 4.22 3.11 -10.42
N ILE A 86 3.06 3.73 -10.57
CA ILE A 86 2.39 3.84 -11.88
C ILE A 86 3.19 4.71 -12.85
N SER A 87 3.69 5.85 -12.37
CA SER A 87 4.56 6.72 -13.17
C SER A 87 5.90 6.06 -13.54
N GLY A 88 6.27 4.99 -12.82
CA GLY A 88 7.55 4.31 -12.99
C GLY A 88 8.71 5.21 -12.56
N LEU A 89 8.54 5.92 -11.45
CA LEU A 89 9.55 6.78 -10.83
C LEU A 89 10.07 6.11 -9.54
N PHE A 90 11.39 5.95 -9.42
CA PHE A 90 12.04 5.20 -8.35
C PHE A 90 11.43 3.80 -8.16
N THR A 91 11.14 3.11 -9.26
CA THR A 91 10.21 1.97 -9.27
C THR A 91 10.61 0.85 -8.30
N ARG A 92 11.90 0.52 -8.21
CA ARG A 92 12.39 -0.51 -7.28
C ARG A 92 12.16 -0.12 -5.82
N LEU A 93 12.44 1.13 -5.47
CA LEU A 93 12.26 1.64 -4.11
C LEU A 93 10.77 1.73 -3.76
N ALA A 94 9.94 2.24 -4.68
CA ALA A 94 8.50 2.31 -4.49
C ALA A 94 7.88 0.91 -4.34
N ALA A 95 8.35 -0.08 -5.10
CA ALA A 95 7.90 -1.46 -5.00
C ALA A 95 8.29 -2.11 -3.65
N LEU A 96 9.52 -1.88 -3.18
CA LEU A 96 9.96 -2.33 -1.84
C LEU A 96 9.13 -1.66 -0.74
N GLY A 97 8.89 -0.35 -0.84
CA GLY A 97 8.04 0.38 0.09
C GLY A 97 6.62 -0.18 0.11
N MET A 98 6.05 -0.47 -1.06
CA MET A 98 4.70 -1.02 -1.18
C MET A 98 4.63 -2.46 -0.63
N LEU A 99 5.66 -3.27 -0.80
CA LEU A 99 5.76 -4.60 -0.16
C LEU A 99 5.71 -4.48 1.36
N GLY A 100 6.54 -3.61 1.93
CA GLY A 100 6.52 -3.34 3.37
C GLY A 100 5.16 -2.82 3.84
N PHE A 101 4.56 -1.90 3.09
CA PHE A 101 3.23 -1.37 3.38
C PHE A 101 2.16 -2.47 3.42
N ILE A 102 2.06 -3.31 2.37
CA ILE A 102 1.05 -4.37 2.36
C ILE A 102 1.31 -5.43 3.43
N THR A 103 2.57 -5.69 3.79
CA THR A 103 2.89 -6.58 4.91
C THR A 103 2.39 -6.00 6.23
N VAL A 104 2.70 -4.74 6.53
CA VAL A 104 2.22 -4.08 7.76
C VAL A 104 0.70 -3.98 7.77
N GLN A 105 0.09 -3.68 6.63
CA GLN A 105 -1.36 -3.67 6.48
C GLN A 105 -1.96 -5.04 6.79
N SER A 106 -1.46 -6.12 6.20
CA SER A 106 -1.94 -7.47 6.48
C SER A 106 -1.76 -7.89 7.94
N LEU A 107 -0.64 -7.52 8.57
CA LEU A 107 -0.42 -7.76 9.99
C LEU A 107 -1.41 -6.97 10.86
N THR A 108 -1.73 -5.73 10.46
CA THR A 108 -2.72 -4.90 11.15
C THR A 108 -4.13 -5.47 10.99
N ASP A 109 -4.48 -5.95 9.80
CA ASP A 109 -5.76 -6.63 9.54
C ASP A 109 -5.90 -7.87 10.43
N ILE A 110 -4.88 -8.73 10.51
CA ILE A 110 -4.92 -9.97 11.31
C ILE A 110 -4.91 -9.67 12.81
N TYR A 111 -3.89 -8.95 13.28
CA TYR A 111 -3.63 -8.81 14.72
C TYR A 111 -4.31 -7.61 15.34
N GLY A 112 -4.58 -6.57 14.55
CA GLY A 112 -5.25 -5.36 15.00
C GLY A 112 -6.76 -5.47 14.88
N HIS A 113 -7.26 -5.80 13.68
CA HIS A 113 -8.68 -5.89 13.39
C HIS A 113 -9.27 -7.30 13.60
N GLY A 114 -8.44 -8.30 13.90
CA GLY A 114 -8.91 -9.67 14.15
C GLY A 114 -9.41 -10.39 12.90
N VAL A 115 -8.98 -9.98 11.71
CA VAL A 115 -9.39 -10.60 10.46
C VAL A 115 -8.89 -12.05 10.40
N GLY A 116 -9.83 -12.98 10.28
CA GLY A 116 -9.60 -14.42 10.26
C GLY A 116 -10.59 -15.15 9.34
N GLY A 117 -10.67 -16.48 9.47
CA GLY A 117 -11.60 -17.30 8.69
C GLY A 117 -11.36 -17.20 7.19
N GLU A 118 -12.44 -17.12 6.42
CA GLU A 118 -12.40 -17.06 4.94
C GLU A 118 -11.67 -15.82 4.40
N ALA A 119 -11.74 -14.67 5.10
CA ALA A 119 -11.05 -13.46 4.67
C ALA A 119 -9.52 -13.59 4.80
N LEU A 120 -9.04 -14.32 5.81
CA LEU A 120 -7.63 -14.69 5.91
C LEU A 120 -7.27 -15.76 4.86
N GLY A 121 -8.15 -16.76 4.74
CA GLY A 121 -8.01 -17.91 3.87
C GLY A 121 -6.88 -18.85 4.26
N ARG A 122 -6.48 -19.69 3.31
CA ARG A 122 -5.32 -20.57 3.34
C ARG A 122 -4.85 -20.82 1.91
N TRP A 123 -3.60 -21.22 1.75
CA TRP A 123 -3.15 -21.64 0.42
C TRP A 123 -3.91 -22.88 -0.05
N PHE A 124 -4.14 -22.91 -1.36
CA PHE A 124 -4.88 -23.96 -2.04
C PHE A 124 -6.37 -24.03 -1.64
N ASP A 125 -6.97 -22.87 -1.35
CA ASP A 125 -8.43 -22.76 -1.25
C ASP A 125 -9.10 -23.06 -2.60
N VAL A 126 -10.34 -23.55 -2.53
CA VAL A 126 -11.14 -23.90 -3.71
C VAL A 126 -11.42 -22.64 -4.54
N ALA A 127 -11.79 -21.55 -3.86
CA ALA A 127 -11.93 -20.23 -4.43
C ALA A 127 -10.67 -19.41 -4.08
N PRO A 128 -9.95 -18.83 -5.07
CA PRO A 128 -8.72 -18.09 -4.84
C PRO A 128 -8.99 -16.59 -4.57
N ASP A 129 -9.93 -16.29 -3.66
CA ASP A 129 -10.44 -14.95 -3.41
C ASP A 129 -10.24 -14.46 -1.96
N ALA A 130 -9.48 -15.20 -1.14
CA ALA A 130 -9.17 -14.77 0.22
C ALA A 130 -8.45 -13.42 0.23
N LEU A 131 -9.00 -12.45 0.97
CA LEU A 131 -8.56 -11.05 0.99
C LEU A 131 -7.09 -10.88 1.43
N ILE A 132 -6.61 -11.79 2.28
CA ILE A 132 -5.24 -11.75 2.79
C ILE A 132 -4.34 -12.73 2.03
N LEU A 133 -4.42 -14.04 2.29
CA LEU A 133 -3.38 -14.95 1.77
C LEU A 133 -3.32 -15.03 0.24
N ASP A 134 -4.46 -15.03 -0.45
CA ASP A 134 -4.48 -15.14 -1.91
C ASP A 134 -4.23 -13.80 -2.57
N GLN A 135 -5.05 -12.80 -2.26
CA GLN A 135 -4.96 -11.49 -2.90
C GLN A 135 -3.61 -10.83 -2.60
N ARG A 136 -3.13 -10.84 -1.35
CA ARG A 136 -1.84 -10.21 -1.01
C ARG A 136 -0.66 -10.95 -1.62
N ALA A 137 -0.74 -12.27 -1.83
CA ALA A 137 0.28 -13.01 -2.55
C ALA A 137 0.36 -12.57 -4.03
N LEU A 138 -0.78 -12.38 -4.69
CA LEU A 138 -0.82 -11.86 -6.06
C LEU A 138 -0.30 -10.42 -6.15
N TRP A 139 -0.64 -9.56 -5.18
CA TRP A 139 -0.13 -8.19 -5.13
C TRP A 139 1.39 -8.19 -4.90
N ALA A 140 1.87 -9.03 -3.99
CA ALA A 140 3.30 -9.20 -3.73
C ALA A 140 4.05 -9.73 -4.95
N LEU A 141 3.46 -10.62 -5.74
CA LEU A 141 4.05 -11.10 -6.99
C LEU A 141 4.24 -9.95 -8.00
N LEU A 142 3.21 -9.12 -8.20
CA LEU A 142 3.31 -7.94 -9.08
C LEU A 142 4.43 -7.00 -8.63
N LEU A 143 4.51 -6.71 -7.33
CA LEU A 143 5.54 -5.85 -6.77
C LEU A 143 6.94 -6.48 -6.86
N THR A 144 7.06 -7.78 -6.64
CA THR A 144 8.32 -8.52 -6.74
C THR A 144 8.88 -8.47 -8.16
N VAL A 145 8.03 -8.57 -9.19
CA VAL A 145 8.43 -8.35 -10.58
C VAL A 145 9.08 -6.97 -10.75
N LEU A 146 8.50 -5.92 -10.16
CA LEU A 146 9.03 -4.56 -10.22
C LEU A 146 10.32 -4.37 -9.41
N VAL A 147 10.45 -5.05 -8.26
CA VAL A 147 11.69 -5.05 -7.47
C VAL A 147 12.86 -5.61 -8.28
N PHE A 148 12.67 -6.74 -8.96
CA PHE A 148 13.76 -7.41 -9.67
C PHE A 148 14.01 -6.86 -11.07
N LEU A 149 12.95 -6.55 -11.82
CA LEU A 149 13.05 -6.13 -13.23
C LEU A 149 13.02 -4.61 -13.41
N GLY A 150 12.65 -3.85 -12.38
CA GLY A 150 12.63 -2.38 -12.40
C GLY A 150 11.40 -1.79 -13.10
N ALA A 151 11.58 -0.66 -13.78
CA ALA A 151 10.49 0.18 -14.27
C ALA A 151 9.92 -0.22 -15.64
N GLY A 152 10.71 -0.93 -16.46
CA GLY A 152 10.35 -1.22 -17.85
C GLY A 152 10.42 0.01 -18.78
N PRO A 153 10.11 -0.16 -20.07
CA PRO A 153 10.37 0.83 -21.11
C PRO A 153 9.48 2.09 -21.03
N LEU A 154 8.24 1.97 -20.54
CA LEU A 154 7.29 3.08 -20.45
C LEU A 154 7.31 3.72 -19.05
N SER A 155 8.46 4.23 -18.62
CA SER A 155 8.67 4.74 -17.26
C SER A 155 9.45 6.06 -17.23
N ILE A 156 9.21 6.88 -16.21
CA ILE A 156 10.00 8.09 -15.98
C ILE A 156 11.47 7.73 -15.67
N ASP A 157 11.72 6.65 -14.93
CA ASP A 157 13.07 6.12 -14.68
C ASP A 157 13.86 5.92 -15.98
N ARG A 158 13.19 5.40 -17.03
CA ARG A 158 13.81 5.22 -18.36
C ARG A 158 14.02 6.54 -19.09
N LEU A 159 13.08 7.48 -19.02
CA LEU A 159 13.21 8.80 -19.65
C LEU A 159 14.36 9.62 -19.05
N VAL A 160 14.58 9.53 -17.74
CA VAL A 160 15.66 10.24 -17.05
C VAL A 160 17.03 9.59 -17.31
N SER A 161 17.11 8.25 -17.27
CA SER A 161 18.36 7.53 -17.54
C SER A 161 18.78 7.55 -19.02
N GLY A 162 17.82 7.58 -19.94
CA GLY A 162 18.07 7.62 -21.39
C GLY A 162 18.53 8.98 -21.93
N ARG A 163 18.50 10.06 -21.14
CA ARG A 163 19.03 11.39 -21.51
C ARG A 163 20.52 11.57 -21.22
N ARG A 164 21.22 10.53 -20.73
CA ARG A 164 22.66 10.54 -20.42
C ARG A 164 23.51 9.74 -21.43
N GLY A 165 23.05 9.53 -22.65
CA GLY A 165 23.78 8.84 -23.72
C GLY A 165 23.43 9.39 -25.09
#